data_AF-A0A398AEE9-F1
#
_entry.id   AF-A0A398AEE9-F1
#
_cell.length_a   1.000
_cell.length_b   1.000
_cell.length_c   1.000
_cell.angle_alpha   90.00
_cell.angle_beta   90.00
_cell.angle_gamma   90.00
#
_symmetry.space_group_name_H-M   'P 1'
#
loop_
_entity.id
_entity.type
_entity.pdbx_description
1 polymer ?
#
loop_
_entity_poly.entity_id
_entity_poly.type
_entity_poly.pdbx_seq_one_letter_code
_entity_poly.pdbx_strand_id
1 'polypeptide(L)'
;MSGSPGIESIPELPKLESLDRFNEKCLFIAAKNQKFYAENDSRFKESPILKKLLENSKLNKEKNEKAIQDKYCLRGAEWGVGDCSTNGITDEEKEQFITMLKKKTGLE
;
A
#
# COMPACT_ATOMS: atom_id res chain seq x y z
N MET A 1 54.21 8.01 40.71
CA MET A 1 53.40 7.24 39.74
C MET A 1 52.42 8.20 39.08
N SER A 2 52.66 8.50 37.80
CA SER A 2 51.84 9.41 36.99
C SER A 2 50.73 8.58 36.32
N GLY A 3 49.51 8.69 36.82
CA GLY A 3 48.33 8.08 36.21
C GLY A 3 47.61 9.09 35.34
N SER A 4 47.97 9.18 34.07
CA SER A 4 47.14 9.84 33.06
C SER A 4 45.86 9.02 32.86
N PRO A 5 44.65 9.60 32.96
CA PRO A 5 43.44 8.87 32.63
C PRO A 5 43.46 8.56 31.13
N GLY A 6 43.20 7.31 30.78
CA GLY A 6 43.16 6.88 29.38
C GLY A 6 42.09 7.61 28.58
N ILE A 7 42.18 7.45 27.25
CA ILE A 7 41.30 8.02 26.22
C ILE A 7 39.81 7.62 26.42
N GLU A 8 39.53 6.71 27.36
CA GLU A 8 38.20 6.27 27.77
C GLU A 8 37.43 7.29 28.62
N SER A 9 38.10 8.33 29.15
CA SER A 9 37.44 9.40 29.90
C SER A 9 36.89 10.47 28.96
N ILE A 10 35.85 10.13 28.19
CA ILE A 10 35.08 11.11 27.43
C ILE A 10 34.34 11.98 28.47
N PRO A 11 34.65 13.29 28.60
CA PRO A 11 33.89 14.16 29.48
C PRO A 11 32.43 14.18 29.02
N GLU A 12 31.47 14.13 29.94
CA GLU A 12 30.06 14.31 29.58
C GLU A 12 29.92 15.60 28.77
N LEU A 13 29.43 15.48 27.52
CA LEU A 13 29.25 16.64 26.66
C LEU A 13 28.33 17.65 27.35
N PRO A 14 28.66 18.96 27.32
CA PRO A 14 27.79 19.97 27.89
C PRO A 14 26.42 19.91 27.21
N LYS A 15 25.37 19.70 28.01
CA LYS A 15 23.98 19.66 27.52
C LYS A 15 23.61 21.06 27.04
N LEU A 16 23.36 21.20 25.74
CA LEU A 16 22.94 22.45 25.12
C LEU A 16 21.43 22.62 25.34
N GLU A 17 21.03 23.41 26.34
CA GLU A 17 19.61 23.67 26.66
C GLU A 17 18.79 24.22 25.47
N SER A 18 19.47 24.85 24.51
CA SER A 18 18.86 25.34 23.27
C SER A 18 18.37 24.20 22.37
N LEU A 19 19.06 23.05 22.39
CA LEU A 19 18.72 21.87 21.60
C LEU A 19 17.52 21.14 22.20
N ASP A 20 17.45 21.05 23.53
CA ASP A 20 16.31 20.45 24.24
C ASP A 20 15.03 21.28 24.01
N ARG A 21 15.11 22.60 24.13
CA ARG A 21 13.99 23.51 23.83
C ARG A 21 13.56 23.46 22.36
N PHE A 22 14.50 23.25 21.44
CA PHE A 22 14.19 23.08 20.02
C PHE A 22 13.50 21.73 19.77
N ASN A 23 13.99 20.65 20.38
CA ASN A 23 13.38 19.33 20.31
C ASN A 23 11.95 19.34 20.85
N GLU A 24 11.69 19.96 22.00
CA GLU A 24 10.34 20.11 22.55
C GLU A 24 9.41 20.88 21.61
N LYS A 25 9.89 21.98 21.02
CA LYS A 25 9.12 22.75 20.03
C LYS A 25 8.81 21.92 18.77
N CYS A 26 9.81 21.19 18.26
CA CYS A 26 9.63 20.30 17.12
C CYS A 26 8.64 19.18 17.44
N LEU A 27 8.71 18.58 18.63
CA LEU A 27 7.76 17.57 19.09
C LEU A 27 6.34 18.12 19.16
N PHE A 28 6.18 19.34 19.70
CA PHE A 28 4.88 20.00 19.81
C PHE A 28 4.28 20.33 18.44
N ILE A 29 5.10 20.80 17.49
CA ILE A 29 4.66 21.04 16.10
C ILE A 29 4.27 19.72 15.42
N ALA A 30 5.06 18.66 15.60
CA ALA A 30 4.75 17.33 15.05
C ALA A 30 3.41 16.81 15.60
N ALA A 31 3.18 16.91 16.91
CA ALA A 31 1.94 16.50 17.55
C ALA A 31 0.73 17.30 17.05
N LYS A 32 0.88 18.62 16.87
CA LYS A 32 -0.16 19.48 16.29
C LYS A 32 -0.49 19.10 14.86
N ASN A 33 0.52 18.86 14.03
CA ASN A 33 0.32 18.47 12.63
C ASN A 33 -0.38 17.11 12.56
N GLN A 34 0.06 16.14 13.35
CA GLN A 34 -0.58 14.82 13.42
C GLN A 34 -2.06 14.95 13.82
N LYS A 35 -2.36 15.77 14.84
CA LYS A 35 -3.73 16.03 15.28
C LYS A 35 -4.57 16.68 14.16
N PHE A 36 -4.03 17.70 13.50
CA PHE A 36 -4.70 18.36 12.38
C PHE A 36 -5.00 17.39 11.23
N TYR A 37 -4.06 16.52 10.86
CA TYR A 37 -4.30 15.52 9.83
C TYR A 37 -5.34 14.48 10.27
N ALA A 38 -5.30 14.03 11.53
CA ALA A 38 -6.29 13.07 12.05
C ALA A 38 -7.72 13.65 12.10
N GLU A 39 -7.86 14.92 12.48
CA GLU A 39 -9.14 15.62 12.48
C GLU A 39 -9.70 15.79 11.06
N ASN A 40 -8.85 16.18 10.10
CA ASN A 40 -9.29 16.33 8.71
C ASN A 40 -9.61 14.99 8.04
N ASP A 41 -8.85 13.93 8.33
CA ASP A 41 -9.15 12.57 7.85
C ASP A 41 -10.49 12.07 8.41
N SER A 42 -10.78 12.36 9.69
CA SER A 42 -12.08 12.03 10.31
C SER A 42 -13.23 12.77 9.63
N ARG A 43 -13.09 14.09 9.40
CA ARG A 43 -14.08 14.90 8.67
C ARG A 43 -14.28 14.42 7.23
N PHE A 44 -13.21 14.01 6.57
CA PHE A 44 -13.27 13.48 5.21
C PHE A 44 -14.00 12.13 5.16
N LYS A 45 -13.70 11.24 6.12
CA LYS A 45 -14.39 9.95 6.29
C LYS A 45 -15.89 10.11 6.54
N GLU A 46 -16.27 11.18 7.23
CA GLU A 46 -17.67 11.51 7.49
C GLU A 46 -18.42 12.12 6.31
N SER A 47 -17.70 12.59 5.29
CA SER A 47 -18.26 13.26 4.12
C SER A 47 -19.34 12.42 3.42
N PRO A 48 -20.51 13.02 3.09
CA PRO A 48 -21.60 12.30 2.42
C PRO A 48 -21.20 11.79 1.04
N ILE A 49 -20.28 12.49 0.37
CA ILE A 49 -19.77 12.11 -0.95
C ILE A 49 -18.96 10.82 -0.84
N LEU A 50 -18.06 10.72 0.13
CA LEU A 50 -17.21 9.54 0.31
C LEU A 50 -18.06 8.31 0.66
N LYS A 51 -19.03 8.47 1.58
CA LYS A 51 -19.95 7.39 1.96
C LYS A 51 -20.70 6.84 0.75
N LYS A 52 -21.28 7.72 -0.08
CA LYS A 52 -21.97 7.33 -1.32
C LYS A 52 -21.03 6.61 -2.30
N LEU A 53 -19.81 7.09 -2.49
CA LEU A 53 -18.83 6.44 -3.37
C LEU A 53 -18.40 5.07 -2.83
N LEU A 54 -18.28 4.92 -1.52
CA LEU A 54 -17.91 3.67 -0.87
C LEU A 54 -19.04 2.63 -0.99
N GLU A 55 -20.29 3.04 -0.84
CA GLU A 55 -21.47 2.18 -1.09
C GLU A 55 -21.53 1.73 -2.56
N ASN A 56 -21.36 2.67 -3.50
CA ASN A 56 -21.31 2.34 -4.93
C ASN A 56 -20.14 1.41 -5.27
N SER A 57 -18.97 1.63 -4.66
CA SER A 57 -17.79 0.80 -4.84
C SER A 57 -18.03 -0.64 -4.37
N LYS A 58 -18.68 -0.83 -3.20
CA LYS A 58 -19.06 -2.16 -2.71
C LYS A 58 -20.00 -2.89 -3.66
N LEU A 59 -21.07 -2.23 -4.08
CA LEU A 59 -22.02 -2.81 -5.05
C LEU A 59 -21.34 -3.16 -6.38
N ASN A 60 -20.43 -2.32 -6.86
CA ASN A 60 -19.69 -2.59 -8.09
C ASN A 60 -18.68 -3.72 -7.91
N LYS A 61 -18.06 -3.85 -6.74
CA LYS A 61 -17.13 -4.95 -6.46
C LYS A 61 -17.84 -6.29 -6.55
N GLU A 62 -18.98 -6.44 -5.88
CA GLU A 62 -19.76 -7.68 -5.90
C GLU A 62 -20.28 -8.01 -7.31
N LYS A 63 -20.78 -7.00 -8.04
CA LYS A 63 -21.26 -7.19 -9.42
C LYS A 63 -20.14 -7.60 -10.38
N ASN A 64 -18.96 -7.01 -10.23
CA ASN A 64 -17.87 -7.16 -11.20
C ASN A 64 -16.82 -8.19 -10.79
N GLU A 65 -16.93 -8.83 -9.63
CA GLU A 65 -15.92 -9.75 -9.10
C GLU A 65 -15.58 -10.86 -10.11
N LYS A 66 -16.60 -11.55 -10.64
CA LYS A 66 -16.40 -12.62 -11.63
C LYS A 66 -15.77 -12.08 -12.92
N ALA A 67 -16.26 -10.94 -13.43
CA ALA A 67 -15.72 -10.34 -14.64
C ALA A 67 -14.25 -9.91 -14.47
N ILE A 68 -13.88 -9.45 -13.26
CA ILE A 68 -12.50 -9.10 -12.92
C ILE A 68 -11.64 -10.37 -12.87
N GLN A 69 -12.10 -11.41 -12.18
CA GLN A 69 -11.39 -12.70 -12.12
C GLN A 69 -11.18 -13.30 -13.51
N ASP A 70 -12.20 -13.28 -14.37
CA ASP A 70 -12.11 -13.79 -15.74
C ASP A 70 -11.07 -12.99 -16.57
N LYS A 71 -11.00 -11.67 -16.41
CA LYS A 71 -9.96 -10.83 -17.05
C LYS A 71 -8.55 -11.16 -16.56
N TYR A 72 -8.36 -11.38 -15.26
CA TYR A 72 -7.07 -11.77 -14.71
C TYR A 72 -6.66 -13.16 -15.16
N CYS A 73 -7.61 -14.10 -15.22
CA CYS A 73 -7.38 -15.45 -15.70
C CYS A 73 -6.97 -15.46 -17.17
N LEU A 74 -7.63 -14.67 -18.03
CA LEU A 74 -7.24 -14.49 -19.42
C LEU A 74 -5.80 -13.97 -19.55
N ARG A 75 -5.45 -12.90 -18.83
CA ARG A 75 -4.09 -12.34 -18.87
C ARG A 75 -3.05 -13.33 -18.31
N GLY A 76 -3.40 -14.08 -17.27
CA GLY A 76 -2.55 -15.13 -16.71
C GLY A 76 -2.30 -16.27 -17.70
N ALA A 77 -3.32 -16.67 -18.46
CA ALA A 77 -3.20 -17.66 -19.53
C ALA A 77 -2.32 -17.14 -20.69
N GLU A 78 -2.47 -15.87 -21.08
CA GLU A 78 -1.65 -15.26 -22.13
C GLU A 78 -0.17 -15.17 -21.74
N TRP A 79 0.11 -14.80 -20.49
CA TRP A 79 1.49 -14.61 -19.99
C TRP A 79 2.09 -15.88 -19.37
N GLY A 80 1.31 -16.94 -19.22
CA GLY A 80 1.77 -18.18 -18.58
C GLY A 80 2.14 -18.00 -17.11
N VAL A 81 1.42 -17.17 -16.35
CA VAL A 81 1.69 -16.93 -14.93
C VAL A 81 0.43 -17.02 -14.08
N GLY A 82 0.57 -17.57 -12.86
CA GLY A 82 -0.50 -17.72 -11.88
C GLY A 82 -1.35 -18.98 -12.04
N ASP A 83 -2.46 -19.04 -11.32
CA ASP A 83 -3.32 -20.24 -11.22
C ASP A 83 -4.02 -20.61 -12.54
N CYS A 84 -4.16 -19.65 -13.46
CA CYS A 84 -4.68 -19.87 -14.83
C CYS A 84 -3.57 -20.02 -15.88
N SER A 85 -2.33 -20.29 -15.47
CA SER A 85 -1.23 -20.48 -16.43
C SER A 85 -1.46 -21.70 -17.33
N THR A 86 -1.11 -21.56 -18.60
CA THR A 86 -1.15 -22.65 -19.58
C THR A 86 0.24 -23.25 -19.81
N ASN A 87 1.15 -23.12 -18.85
CA ASN A 87 2.50 -23.64 -18.98
C ASN A 87 2.48 -25.17 -18.83
N GLY A 88 3.16 -25.88 -19.74
CA GLY A 88 3.22 -27.34 -19.73
C GLY A 88 2.07 -28.03 -20.46
N ILE A 89 1.21 -27.26 -21.14
CA ILE A 89 0.17 -27.73 -22.07
C ILE A 89 0.68 -27.56 -23.51
N THR A 90 0.15 -28.32 -24.48
CA THR A 90 0.50 -28.12 -25.90
C THR A 90 0.04 -26.74 -26.41
N ASP A 91 0.71 -26.22 -27.44
CA ASP A 91 0.40 -24.90 -28.00
C ASP A 91 -1.04 -24.82 -28.55
N GLU A 92 -1.54 -25.93 -29.11
CA GLU A 92 -2.90 -26.03 -29.66
C GLU A 92 -3.97 -25.94 -28.57
N GLU A 93 -3.78 -26.66 -27.46
CA GLU A 93 -4.66 -26.63 -26.29
C GLU A 93 -4.62 -25.28 -25.58
N LYS A 94 -3.45 -24.63 -25.56
CA LYS A 94 -3.29 -23.27 -25.02
C LYS A 94 -4.12 -22.26 -25.83
N GLU A 95 -4.05 -22.30 -27.15
CA GLU A 95 -4.83 -21.40 -28.01
C GLU A 95 -6.33 -21.62 -27.88
N GLN A 96 -6.77 -22.88 -27.76
CA GLN A 96 -8.18 -23.22 -27.53
C GLN A 96 -8.67 -22.67 -26.17
N PHE A 97 -7.88 -22.83 -25.11
CA PHE A 97 -8.20 -22.31 -23.78
C PHE A 97 -8.29 -20.78 -23.75
N ILE A 98 -7.33 -20.09 -24.37
CA ILE A 98 -7.35 -18.63 -24.48
C ILE A 98 -8.57 -18.15 -25.28
N THR A 99 -8.92 -18.84 -26.37
CA THR A 99 -10.10 -18.52 -27.19
C THR A 99 -11.39 -18.68 -26.39
N MET A 100 -11.51 -19.73 -25.58
CA MET A 100 -12.64 -19.92 -24.68
C MET A 100 -12.76 -18.78 -23.66
N LEU A 101 -11.64 -18.35 -23.07
CA LEU A 101 -11.61 -17.25 -22.10
C LEU A 101 -11.95 -15.88 -22.73
N LYS A 102 -11.52 -15.63 -23.97
CA LYS A 102 -11.88 -14.41 -24.73
C LYS A 102 -13.37 -14.31 -24.97
N LYS A 103 -14.01 -15.41 -25.39
CA LYS A 103 -15.48 -15.50 -25.54
C LYS A 103 -16.20 -15.23 -24.21
N LYS A 104 -15.71 -15.82 -23.12
CA LYS A 104 -16.30 -15.64 -21.77
C LYS A 104 -16.19 -14.20 -21.28
N THR A 105 -15.10 -13.51 -21.60
CA THR A 105 -14.85 -12.11 -21.21
C THR A 105 -15.52 -11.07 -22.13
N GLY A 106 -16.18 -11.51 -23.21
CA GLY A 106 -16.85 -10.63 -24.18
C GLY A 106 -15.87 -9.86 -25.08
N LEU A 107 -14.65 -10.36 -25.22
CA LEU A 107 -13.63 -9.88 -26.16
C LEU A 107 -13.71 -10.72 -27.44
N GLU A 108 -14.83 -10.62 -28.15
CA GLU A 108 -14.95 -11.09 -29.55
C GLU A 108 -14.67 -9.95 -30.52
#